data_AF-A0A9D5BM50-F1
#
_entry.id   AF-A0A9D5BM50-F1
#
_cell.length_a   1.000
_cell.length_b   1.000
_cell.length_c   1.000
_cell.angle_alpha   90.00
_cell.angle_beta   90.00
_cell.angle_gamma   90.00
#
_symmetry.space_group_name_H-M   'P 1'
#
loop_
_entity.id
_entity.type
_entity.pdbx_description
1 polymer ?
#
loop_
_entity_poly.entity_id
_entity_poly.type
_entity_poly.pdbx_seq_one_letter_code
_entity_poly.pdbx_strand_id
1 'polypeptide(L)'
;MVHNSEENPYNHSISIENLNRYKHFLYGLNTQVNQLEKQVKEVEQFYQSIDVQNNDCKNKGREKPPTGSKKPLQRASEEMQEEVMRHFSKMLSEITQHKWAWPFLEPVDVEGLGLDDYFEIIEKPMDFSTIKRKMNDKEGSGYKNVREIYADVRLIFNNAMKYNDEKSDIHVMAKTLLDKFEKKWLHLYPKVAKAESELSKEEARENLTKKLAQETAYANMTRKLSTEVGSLIFLQSCLSKADVTLTNLKTTMIAKCRKLSPREKLLLAAEITKLTPDNLRNALEMLNENNPNFQYSADNVTTEDVTLDLDYQGMFVPAIKGRTEEQQKKWLYLALKMQIIGCYVQTELGHGSNVQRLETTVTFDPKTDEFS
;
A
#
# COMPACT_ATOMS: atom_id res chain seq x y z
N MET A 1 -64.12 38.15 11.91
CA MET A 1 -62.76 38.23 12.51
C MET A 1 -62.11 36.88 12.30
N VAL A 2 -61.32 36.75 11.24
CA VAL A 2 -60.60 35.52 10.88
C VAL A 2 -59.12 35.86 11.04
N HIS A 3 -58.44 35.16 11.94
CA HIS A 3 -57.01 35.35 12.21
C HIS A 3 -56.19 34.76 11.06
N ASN A 4 -55.35 35.60 10.46
CA ASN A 4 -54.29 35.20 9.55
C ASN A 4 -53.28 34.31 10.30
N SER A 5 -53.09 33.09 9.80
CA SER A 5 -51.93 32.25 10.11
C SER A 5 -50.95 32.36 8.94
N GLU A 6 -49.89 33.14 9.14
CA GLU A 6 -48.73 33.18 8.24
C GLU A 6 -48.01 31.83 8.28
N GLU A 7 -47.90 31.18 7.12
CA GLU A 7 -47.09 29.97 6.94
C GLU A 7 -45.59 30.32 7.06
N ASN A 8 -44.94 29.66 8.02
CA ASN A 8 -43.50 29.77 8.25
C ASN A 8 -42.72 29.03 7.14
N PRO A 9 -41.87 29.72 6.34
CA PRO A 9 -41.25 29.16 5.13
C PRO A 9 -40.06 28.21 5.39
N TYR A 10 -39.81 27.80 6.64
CA TYR A 10 -38.62 27.02 7.03
C TYR A 10 -38.87 25.57 7.45
N ASN A 11 -40.03 24.98 7.14
CA ASN A 11 -40.29 23.59 7.50
C ASN A 11 -39.88 22.62 6.37
N HIS A 12 -38.58 22.35 6.23
CA HIS A 12 -38.08 21.22 5.45
C HIS A 12 -37.91 20.01 6.36
N SER A 13 -38.92 19.14 6.40
CA SER A 13 -38.80 17.83 7.04
C SER A 13 -37.86 16.94 6.23
N ILE A 14 -36.78 16.49 6.85
CA ILE A 14 -35.86 15.52 6.26
C ILE A 14 -36.54 14.15 6.33
N SER A 15 -37.02 13.65 5.18
CA SER A 15 -37.60 12.30 5.04
C SER A 15 -36.60 11.19 5.38
N ILE A 16 -37.07 10.07 5.95
CA ILE A 16 -36.28 8.84 6.18
C ILE A 16 -35.59 8.35 4.88
N GLU A 17 -36.20 8.60 3.72
CA GLU A 17 -35.59 8.30 2.42
C GLU A 17 -34.33 9.13 2.15
N ASN A 18 -34.28 10.39 2.61
CA ASN A 18 -33.08 11.22 2.47
C ASN A 18 -31.94 10.69 3.34
N LEU A 19 -32.24 10.17 4.53
CA LEU A 19 -31.25 9.58 5.43
C LEU A 19 -30.69 8.26 4.87
N ASN A 20 -31.55 7.40 4.31
CA ASN A 20 -31.11 6.16 3.66
C ASN A 20 -30.29 6.43 2.39
N ARG A 21 -30.66 7.45 1.60
CA ARG A 21 -29.89 7.87 0.42
C ARG A 21 -28.51 8.39 0.83
N TYR A 22 -28.43 9.16 1.91
CA TYR A 22 -27.18 9.64 2.47
C TYR A 22 -26.30 8.48 2.99
N LYS A 23 -26.89 7.49 3.67
CA LYS A 23 -26.19 6.30 4.14
C LYS A 23 -25.60 5.47 2.99
N HIS A 24 -26.35 5.28 1.90
CA HIS A 24 -25.83 4.63 0.69
C HIS A 24 -24.69 5.41 0.02
N PHE A 25 -24.80 6.74 0.00
CA PHE A 25 -23.74 7.61 -0.51
C PHE A 25 -22.44 7.48 0.30
N LEU A 26 -22.54 7.42 1.65
CA LEU A 26 -21.39 7.20 2.53
C LEU A 26 -20.72 5.84 2.32
N TYR A 27 -21.51 4.77 2.10
CA TYR A 27 -20.96 3.47 1.74
C TYR A 27 -20.18 3.51 0.42
N GLY A 28 -20.72 4.17 -0.60
CA GLY A 28 -20.05 4.34 -1.89
C GLY A 28 -18.73 5.11 -1.77
N LEU A 29 -18.71 6.17 -0.95
CA LEU A 29 -17.49 6.92 -0.64
C LEU A 29 -16.44 6.05 0.04
N ASN A 30 -16.83 5.26 1.04
CA ASN A 30 -15.90 4.38 1.76
C ASN A 30 -15.25 3.35 0.82
N THR A 31 -16.02 2.80 -0.13
CA THR A 31 -15.48 1.89 -1.15
C THR A 31 -14.46 2.58 -2.07
N GLN A 32 -14.73 3.83 -2.49
CA GLN A 32 -13.78 4.60 -3.30
C GLN A 32 -12.49 4.93 -2.54
N VAL A 33 -12.59 5.31 -1.26
CA VAL A 33 -11.41 5.58 -0.41
C VAL A 33 -10.52 4.35 -0.30
N ASN A 34 -11.09 3.17 -0.01
CA ASN A 34 -10.33 1.92 0.08
C ASN A 34 -9.63 1.56 -1.24
N GLN A 35 -10.27 1.82 -2.38
CA GLN A 35 -9.68 1.58 -3.70
C GLN A 35 -8.50 2.53 -3.99
N LEU A 36 -8.64 3.80 -3.61
CA LEU A 36 -7.58 4.80 -3.73
C LEU A 36 -6.38 4.48 -2.84
N GLU A 37 -6.61 4.06 -1.60
CA GLU A 37 -5.53 3.64 -0.69
C GLU A 37 -4.71 2.47 -1.28
N LYS A 38 -5.37 1.51 -1.93
CA LYS A 38 -4.68 0.42 -2.62
C LYS A 38 -3.81 0.93 -3.77
N GLN A 39 -4.33 1.83 -4.59
CA GLN A 39 -3.58 2.40 -5.71
C GLN A 39 -2.41 3.29 -5.25
N VAL A 40 -2.55 4.00 -4.14
CA VAL A 40 -1.44 4.77 -3.52
C VAL A 40 -0.34 3.83 -3.02
N LYS A 41 -0.69 2.69 -2.40
CA LYS A 41 0.31 1.68 -2.00
C LYS A 41 1.07 1.09 -3.18
N GLU A 42 0.40 0.84 -4.30
CA GLU A 42 1.06 0.37 -5.54
C GLU A 42 2.06 1.40 -6.08
N VAL A 43 1.72 2.70 -5.99
CA VAL A 43 2.57 3.85 -6.34
C VAL A 43 3.78 3.95 -5.41
N GLU A 44 3.60 3.83 -4.10
CA GLU A 44 4.69 3.89 -3.11
C GLU A 44 5.69 2.73 -3.27
N GLN A 45 5.18 1.50 -3.45
CA GLN A 45 6.01 0.31 -3.65
C GLN A 45 6.90 0.42 -4.90
N PHE A 46 6.42 1.08 -5.95
CA PHE A 46 7.20 1.30 -7.17
C PHE A 46 8.40 2.22 -6.93
N TYR A 47 8.22 3.36 -6.25
CA TYR A 47 9.34 4.25 -5.94
C TYR A 47 10.36 3.61 -5.00
N GLN A 48 9.89 2.79 -4.05
CA GLN A 48 10.77 1.97 -3.21
C GLN A 48 11.57 0.95 -4.04
N SER A 49 10.98 0.37 -5.10
CA SER A 49 11.66 -0.60 -5.97
C SER A 49 12.73 0.04 -6.87
N ILE A 50 12.57 1.31 -7.27
CA ILE A 50 13.56 2.06 -8.04
C ILE A 50 14.82 2.35 -7.21
N ASP A 51 14.64 2.67 -5.92
CA ASP A 51 15.76 2.92 -5.01
C ASP A 51 16.62 1.67 -4.78
N VAL A 52 16.00 0.49 -4.90
CA VAL A 52 16.68 -0.81 -4.82
C VAL A 52 17.36 -1.19 -6.14
N GLN A 53 16.74 -0.94 -7.30
CA GLN A 53 17.32 -1.31 -8.61
C GLN A 53 18.51 -0.44 -9.04
N ASN A 54 18.68 0.76 -8.47
CA ASN A 54 19.89 1.56 -8.69
C ASN A 54 21.15 0.96 -8.01
N ASN A 55 20.99 0.02 -7.08
CA ASN A 55 22.09 -0.64 -6.38
C ASN A 55 22.42 -2.06 -6.88
N ASP A 56 21.60 -2.65 -7.76
CA ASP A 56 21.75 -4.06 -8.14
C ASP A 56 21.53 -4.32 -9.64
N CYS A 57 22.24 -3.58 -10.50
CA CYS A 57 22.33 -3.90 -11.92
C CYS A 57 23.51 -4.86 -12.20
N LYS A 58 23.43 -6.09 -11.67
CA LYS A 58 24.12 -7.25 -12.27
C LYS A 58 23.21 -8.48 -12.28
N ASN A 59 22.87 -8.88 -13.50
CA ASN A 59 22.36 -10.18 -13.93
C ASN A 59 20.89 -10.55 -13.63
N LYS A 60 20.12 -10.64 -14.73
CA LYS A 60 19.33 -11.78 -15.25
C LYS A 60 18.22 -11.17 -16.13
N GLY A 61 18.05 -11.51 -17.40
CA GLY A 61 17.78 -12.81 -18.00
C GLY A 61 16.78 -12.50 -19.12
N ARG A 62 17.13 -12.83 -20.38
CA ARG A 62 16.35 -12.44 -21.57
C ARG A 62 15.08 -13.29 -21.68
N GLU A 63 13.91 -12.70 -21.45
CA GLU A 63 12.65 -13.21 -22.00
C GLU A 63 12.41 -12.64 -23.40
N LYS A 64 12.07 -13.51 -24.36
CA LYS A 64 11.82 -13.14 -25.75
C LYS A 64 10.42 -12.52 -25.90
N PRO A 65 10.26 -11.40 -26.62
CA PRO A 65 8.93 -10.87 -26.94
C PRO A 65 8.25 -11.69 -28.04
N PRO A 66 6.90 -11.65 -28.12
CA PRO A 66 6.15 -12.38 -29.13
C PRO A 66 6.34 -11.75 -30.52
N THR A 67 6.33 -12.62 -31.53
CA THR A 67 6.53 -12.32 -32.95
C THR A 67 5.48 -11.38 -33.52
N GLY A 68 5.88 -10.13 -33.74
CA GLY A 68 5.21 -9.13 -34.58
C GLY A 68 6.26 -8.38 -35.40
N SER A 69 5.95 -8.10 -36.66
CA SER A 69 6.76 -7.44 -37.69
C SER A 69 7.92 -6.57 -37.17
N LYS A 70 9.17 -7.02 -37.39
CA LYS A 70 10.38 -6.32 -36.91
C LYS A 70 10.44 -4.89 -37.45
N LYS A 71 10.81 -3.94 -36.59
CA LYS A 71 10.97 -2.52 -36.95
C LYS A 71 12.12 -2.34 -37.96
N PRO A 72 12.10 -1.30 -38.82
CA PRO A 72 13.14 -1.08 -39.84
C PRO A 72 14.58 -1.00 -39.32
N LEU A 73 14.80 -0.44 -38.12
CA LEU A 73 16.13 -0.34 -37.51
C LEU A 73 16.69 -1.70 -37.04
N GLN A 74 15.87 -2.56 -36.43
CA GLN A 74 16.27 -3.90 -36.02
C GLN A 74 16.73 -4.72 -37.24
N ARG A 75 16.04 -4.57 -38.37
CA ARG A 75 16.37 -5.24 -39.62
C ARG A 75 17.75 -4.84 -40.15
N ALA A 76 18.11 -3.55 -40.09
CA ALA A 76 19.41 -3.07 -40.56
C ALA A 76 20.58 -3.58 -39.69
N SER A 77 20.40 -3.67 -38.36
CA SER A 77 21.42 -4.22 -37.46
C SER A 77 21.62 -5.73 -37.68
N GLU A 78 20.52 -6.48 -37.86
CA GLU A 78 20.57 -7.90 -38.19
C GLU A 78 21.27 -8.15 -39.53
N GLU A 79 20.91 -7.38 -40.57
CA GLU A 79 21.54 -7.47 -41.90
C GLU A 79 23.05 -7.22 -41.84
N MET A 80 23.51 -6.25 -41.02
CA MET A 80 24.93 -5.96 -40.84
C MET A 80 25.67 -7.08 -40.09
N GLN A 81 25.04 -7.69 -39.08
CA GLN A 81 25.61 -8.86 -38.39
C GLN A 81 25.69 -10.08 -39.30
N GLU A 82 24.67 -10.33 -40.11
CA GLU A 82 24.71 -11.38 -41.12
C GLU A 82 25.79 -11.12 -42.17
N GLU A 83 25.99 -9.87 -42.59
CA GLU A 83 27.07 -9.51 -43.51
C GLU A 83 28.45 -9.82 -42.90
N VAL A 84 28.66 -9.47 -41.63
CA VAL A 84 29.89 -9.81 -40.90
C VAL A 84 30.10 -11.33 -40.86
N MET A 85 29.06 -12.09 -40.52
CA MET A 85 29.12 -13.55 -40.48
C MET A 85 29.38 -14.17 -41.86
N ARG A 86 28.78 -13.65 -42.93
CA ARG A 86 29.05 -14.09 -44.30
C ARG A 86 30.51 -13.87 -44.69
N HIS A 87 31.07 -12.69 -44.40
CA HIS A 87 32.48 -12.41 -44.68
C HIS A 87 33.42 -13.29 -43.85
N PHE A 88 33.11 -13.51 -42.58
CA PHE A 88 33.89 -14.38 -41.71
C PHE A 88 33.86 -15.84 -42.19
N SER A 89 32.69 -16.37 -42.53
CA SER A 89 32.57 -17.73 -43.08
C SER A 89 33.36 -17.91 -44.38
N LYS A 90 33.38 -16.88 -45.25
CA LYS A 90 34.22 -16.90 -46.45
C LYS A 90 35.72 -16.93 -46.10
N MET A 91 36.14 -16.09 -45.15
CA MET A 91 37.52 -16.08 -44.65
C MET A 91 37.93 -17.45 -44.08
N LEU A 92 37.07 -18.06 -43.27
CA LEU A 92 37.29 -19.38 -42.68
C LEU A 92 37.44 -20.45 -43.78
N SER A 93 36.56 -20.43 -44.78
CA SER A 93 36.61 -21.33 -45.93
C SER A 93 37.93 -21.22 -46.72
N GLU A 94 38.46 -20.00 -46.89
CA GLU A 94 39.74 -19.79 -47.58
C GLU A 94 40.96 -20.29 -46.76
N ILE A 95 40.85 -20.32 -45.44
CA ILE A 95 41.87 -20.90 -44.56
C ILE A 95 41.79 -22.43 -44.59
N THR A 96 40.60 -23.01 -44.48
CA THR A 96 40.42 -24.48 -44.46
C THR A 96 40.72 -25.14 -45.80
N GLN A 97 40.60 -24.41 -46.91
CA GLN A 97 40.99 -24.90 -48.25
C GLN A 97 42.49 -24.76 -48.54
N HIS A 98 43.26 -24.16 -47.64
CA HIS A 98 44.70 -24.02 -47.86
C HIS A 98 45.40 -25.39 -47.84
N LYS A 99 46.40 -25.59 -48.70
CA LYS A 99 47.17 -26.85 -48.79
C LYS A 99 47.84 -27.30 -47.47
N TRP A 100 48.02 -26.39 -46.53
CA TRP A 100 48.61 -26.65 -45.21
C TRP A 100 47.58 -26.75 -44.09
N ALA A 101 46.28 -26.69 -44.41
CA ALA A 101 45.23 -26.73 -43.41
C ALA A 101 44.93 -28.13 -42.89
N TRP A 102 45.34 -29.17 -43.63
CA TRP A 102 44.99 -30.57 -43.37
C TRP A 102 45.23 -31.06 -41.93
N PRO A 103 46.28 -30.66 -41.19
CA PRO A 103 46.48 -31.13 -39.81
C PRO A 103 45.46 -30.55 -38.81
N PHE A 104 44.76 -29.49 -39.21
CA PHE A 104 43.90 -28.70 -38.33
C PHE A 104 42.40 -28.91 -38.62
N LEU A 105 42.08 -29.75 -39.62
CA LEU A 105 40.71 -29.94 -40.08
C LEU A 105 39.87 -30.77 -39.10
N GLU A 106 40.50 -31.74 -38.45
CA GLU A 106 39.89 -32.66 -37.50
C GLU A 106 40.64 -32.63 -36.16
N PRO A 107 40.04 -33.13 -35.06
CA PRO A 107 40.74 -33.27 -33.79
C PRO A 107 42.04 -34.06 -33.94
N VAL A 108 43.06 -33.69 -33.14
CA VAL A 108 44.34 -34.41 -33.11
C VAL A 108 44.09 -35.86 -32.67
N ASP A 109 44.55 -36.82 -33.49
CA ASP A 109 44.50 -38.24 -33.18
C ASP A 109 45.65 -38.61 -32.23
N VAL A 110 45.44 -38.28 -30.95
CA VAL A 110 46.43 -38.44 -29.88
C VAL A 110 46.87 -39.89 -29.73
N GLU A 111 45.94 -40.84 -29.80
CA GLU A 111 46.22 -42.27 -29.69
C GLU A 111 46.97 -42.79 -30.93
N GLY A 112 46.48 -42.47 -32.13
CA GLY A 112 47.11 -42.92 -33.38
C GLY A 112 48.51 -42.36 -33.61
N LEU A 113 48.82 -41.20 -33.01
CA LEU A 113 50.13 -40.55 -33.08
C LEU A 113 51.03 -40.85 -31.87
N GLY A 114 50.53 -41.53 -30.84
CA GLY A 114 51.29 -41.86 -29.62
C GLY A 114 51.70 -40.64 -28.79
N LEU A 115 50.80 -39.66 -28.67
CA LEU A 115 51.06 -38.36 -28.01
C LEU A 115 50.59 -38.35 -26.56
N ASP A 116 51.20 -39.17 -25.70
CA ASP A 116 50.72 -39.41 -24.32
C ASP A 116 50.61 -38.14 -23.45
N ASP A 117 51.42 -37.11 -23.72
CA ASP A 117 51.47 -35.85 -22.99
C ASP A 117 50.56 -34.74 -23.57
N TYR A 118 49.83 -35.01 -24.66
CA TYR A 118 49.12 -33.97 -25.41
C TYR A 118 48.09 -33.22 -24.55
N PHE A 119 47.26 -33.93 -23.79
CA PHE A 119 46.25 -33.32 -22.94
C PHE A 119 46.81 -32.73 -21.63
N GLU A 120 48.06 -33.03 -21.29
CA GLU A 120 48.77 -32.36 -20.19
C GLU A 120 49.26 -30.97 -20.62
N ILE A 121 49.67 -30.85 -21.88
CA ILE A 121 50.19 -29.61 -22.45
C ILE A 121 49.06 -28.74 -23.03
N ILE A 122 48.08 -29.35 -23.70
CA ILE A 122 46.97 -28.67 -24.38
C ILE A 122 45.67 -28.80 -23.58
N GLU A 123 45.36 -27.74 -22.84
CA GLU A 123 44.16 -27.67 -21.98
C GLU A 123 42.84 -27.70 -22.75
N LYS A 124 42.81 -27.07 -23.93
CA LYS A 124 41.59 -26.90 -24.73
C LYS A 124 41.87 -27.24 -26.19
N PRO A 125 41.82 -28.53 -26.56
CA PRO A 125 41.93 -28.95 -27.96
C PRO A 125 40.87 -28.26 -28.82
N MET A 126 41.23 -27.89 -30.05
CA MET A 126 40.33 -27.25 -30.99
C MET A 126 40.75 -27.59 -32.42
N ASP A 127 39.78 -27.64 -33.32
CA ASP A 127 39.94 -27.99 -34.73
C ASP A 127 38.79 -27.39 -35.57
N PHE A 128 38.95 -27.37 -36.89
CA PHE A 128 37.96 -26.74 -37.76
C PHE A 128 36.62 -27.50 -37.84
N SER A 129 36.58 -28.82 -37.67
CA SER A 129 35.33 -29.58 -37.66
C SER A 129 34.52 -29.29 -36.39
N THR A 130 35.18 -29.11 -35.25
CA THR A 130 34.59 -28.64 -34.00
C THR A 130 34.06 -27.21 -34.12
N ILE A 131 34.82 -26.27 -34.69
CA ILE A 131 34.32 -24.91 -34.94
C ILE A 131 33.07 -24.96 -35.83
N LYS A 132 33.10 -25.73 -36.92
CA LYS A 132 31.98 -25.87 -37.85
C LYS A 132 30.73 -26.46 -37.17
N ARG A 133 30.90 -27.44 -36.29
CA ARG A 133 29.80 -28.00 -35.49
C ARG A 133 29.19 -26.95 -34.56
N LYS A 134 30.01 -26.21 -33.81
CA LYS A 134 29.58 -25.12 -32.92
C LYS A 134 28.90 -23.97 -33.66
N MET A 135 29.32 -23.66 -34.89
CA MET A 135 28.68 -22.65 -35.73
C MET A 135 27.27 -23.05 -36.20
N ASN A 136 27.02 -24.36 -36.38
CA ASN A 136 25.75 -24.87 -36.85
C ASN A 136 24.80 -25.28 -35.72
N ASP A 137 25.22 -25.16 -34.46
CA ASP A 137 24.42 -25.50 -33.30
C ASP A 137 23.27 -24.48 -33.12
N LYS A 138 22.04 -24.98 -33.26
CA LYS A 138 20.80 -24.21 -33.15
C LYS A 138 20.18 -24.25 -31.75
N GLU A 139 20.71 -25.07 -30.84
CA GLU A 139 20.13 -25.29 -29.51
C GLU A 139 20.60 -24.27 -28.46
N GLY A 140 21.49 -23.35 -28.84
CA GLY A 140 21.84 -22.17 -28.02
C GLY A 140 23.17 -22.26 -27.27
N SER A 141 23.92 -23.37 -27.40
CA SER A 141 25.31 -23.48 -26.95
C SER A 141 26.36 -23.06 -28.00
N GLY A 142 25.90 -22.71 -29.20
CA GLY A 142 26.75 -22.20 -30.28
C GLY A 142 27.37 -20.82 -29.98
N TYR A 143 28.14 -20.31 -30.94
CA TYR A 143 28.82 -19.02 -30.80
C TYR A 143 27.84 -17.85 -30.74
N LYS A 144 28.05 -16.94 -29.79
CA LYS A 144 27.20 -15.74 -29.61
C LYS A 144 27.56 -14.61 -30.57
N ASN A 145 28.82 -14.56 -30.97
CA ASN A 145 29.34 -13.52 -31.85
C ASN A 145 30.57 -14.04 -32.61
N VAL A 146 30.95 -13.30 -33.66
CA VAL A 146 32.08 -13.65 -34.52
C VAL A 146 33.43 -13.65 -33.79
N ARG A 147 33.58 -12.91 -32.68
CA ARG A 147 34.83 -12.86 -31.91
C ARG A 147 35.11 -14.16 -31.16
N GLU A 148 34.06 -14.85 -30.71
CA GLU A 148 34.23 -16.17 -30.10
C GLU A 148 34.73 -17.19 -31.14
N ILE A 149 34.25 -17.13 -32.38
CA ILE A 149 34.75 -17.97 -33.47
C ILE A 149 36.21 -17.61 -33.79
N TYR A 150 36.52 -16.32 -33.90
CA TYR A 150 37.89 -15.83 -34.11
C TYR A 150 38.84 -16.33 -33.02
N ALA A 151 38.42 -16.33 -31.75
CA ALA A 151 39.22 -16.83 -30.64
C ALA A 151 39.53 -18.34 -30.79
N ASP A 152 38.53 -19.15 -31.15
CA ASP A 152 38.73 -20.59 -31.34
C ASP A 152 39.59 -20.90 -32.58
N VAL A 153 39.50 -20.11 -33.66
CA VAL A 153 40.43 -20.26 -34.80
C VAL A 153 41.88 -19.98 -34.38
N ARG A 154 42.11 -18.95 -33.57
CA ARG A 154 43.46 -18.68 -33.02
C ARG A 154 43.92 -19.79 -32.10
N LEU A 155 43.01 -20.36 -31.31
CA LEU A 155 43.32 -21.45 -30.39
C LEU A 155 43.86 -22.68 -31.10
N ILE A 156 43.30 -23.05 -32.26
CA ILE A 156 43.82 -24.14 -33.12
C ILE A 156 45.31 -23.95 -33.37
N PHE A 157 45.70 -22.79 -33.90
CA PHE A 157 47.08 -22.54 -34.30
C PHE A 157 48.01 -22.33 -33.11
N ASN A 158 47.53 -21.68 -32.04
CA ASN A 158 48.31 -21.48 -30.82
C ASN A 158 48.58 -22.80 -30.11
N ASN A 159 47.62 -23.72 -30.07
CA ASN A 159 47.84 -25.06 -29.51
C ASN A 159 48.87 -25.83 -30.33
N ALA A 160 48.77 -25.78 -31.66
CA ALA A 160 49.75 -26.41 -32.53
C ALA A 160 51.16 -25.85 -32.32
N MET A 161 51.31 -24.52 -32.24
CA MET A 161 52.60 -23.89 -31.96
C MET A 161 53.12 -24.13 -30.54
N LYS A 162 52.21 -24.31 -29.56
CA LYS A 162 52.56 -24.61 -28.16
C LYS A 162 53.10 -26.02 -28.01
N TYR A 163 52.46 -26.99 -28.67
CA TYR A 163 52.81 -28.41 -28.55
C TYR A 163 54.02 -28.78 -29.42
N ASN A 164 54.13 -28.21 -30.62
CA ASN A 164 55.14 -28.61 -31.59
C ASN A 164 56.36 -27.65 -31.59
N ASP A 165 57.56 -28.22 -31.72
CA ASP A 165 58.82 -27.48 -31.85
C ASP A 165 58.75 -26.45 -33.00
N GLU A 166 59.38 -25.28 -32.80
CA GLU A 166 59.33 -24.17 -33.76
C GLU A 166 59.83 -24.52 -35.17
N LYS A 167 60.71 -25.53 -35.29
CA LYS A 167 61.26 -26.00 -36.57
C LYS A 167 60.42 -27.10 -37.21
N SER A 168 59.43 -27.64 -36.50
CA SER A 168 58.54 -28.66 -37.06
C SER A 168 57.66 -28.08 -38.16
N ASP A 169 57.34 -28.91 -39.16
CA ASP A 169 56.44 -28.52 -40.25
C ASP A 169 55.08 -28.05 -39.72
N ILE A 170 54.53 -28.73 -38.71
CA ILE A 170 53.23 -28.39 -38.10
C ILE A 170 53.25 -26.99 -37.47
N HIS A 171 54.33 -26.64 -36.76
CA HIS A 171 54.48 -25.30 -36.18
C HIS A 171 54.56 -24.24 -37.28
N VAL A 172 55.38 -24.45 -38.31
CA VAL A 172 55.54 -23.51 -39.42
C VAL A 172 54.22 -23.34 -40.20
N MET A 173 53.48 -24.43 -40.42
CA MET A 173 52.15 -24.41 -41.04
C MET A 173 51.15 -23.62 -40.20
N ALA A 174 51.09 -23.86 -38.89
CA ALA A 174 50.20 -23.16 -37.96
C ALA A 174 50.47 -21.67 -37.93
N LYS A 175 51.75 -21.27 -37.77
CA LYS A 175 52.18 -19.86 -37.78
C LYS A 175 51.81 -19.17 -39.08
N THR A 176 52.07 -19.81 -40.22
CA THR A 176 51.76 -19.26 -41.54
C THR A 176 50.26 -19.04 -41.74
N LEU A 177 49.43 -20.01 -41.32
CA LEU A 177 47.98 -19.91 -41.45
C LEU A 177 47.38 -18.89 -40.49
N LEU A 178 47.90 -18.82 -39.26
CA LEU A 178 47.51 -17.79 -38.29
C LEU A 178 47.81 -16.40 -38.85
N ASP A 179 49.02 -16.15 -39.37
CA ASP A 179 49.38 -14.85 -39.95
C ASP A 179 48.46 -14.47 -41.13
N LYS A 180 48.11 -15.44 -41.97
CA LYS A 180 47.17 -15.24 -43.08
C LYS A 180 45.76 -14.91 -42.57
N PHE A 181 45.31 -15.60 -41.54
CA PHE A 181 44.01 -15.39 -40.90
C PHE A 181 43.94 -14.01 -40.23
N GLU A 182 44.94 -13.63 -39.44
CA GLU A 182 45.02 -12.33 -38.76
C GLU A 182 45.01 -11.16 -39.74
N LYS A 183 45.75 -11.28 -40.85
CA LYS A 183 45.72 -10.28 -41.93
C LYS A 183 44.32 -10.10 -42.49
N LYS A 184 43.56 -11.18 -42.72
CA LYS A 184 42.18 -11.10 -43.20
C LYS A 184 41.23 -10.57 -42.13
N TRP A 185 41.43 -10.95 -40.87
CA TRP A 185 40.67 -10.45 -39.74
C TRP A 185 40.80 -8.93 -39.60
N LEU A 186 42.00 -8.38 -39.76
CA LEU A 186 42.24 -6.94 -39.69
C LEU A 186 41.38 -6.14 -40.70
N HIS A 187 41.13 -6.70 -41.88
CA HIS A 187 40.25 -6.09 -42.88
C HIS A 187 38.77 -6.18 -42.52
N LEU A 188 38.37 -7.23 -41.80
CA LEU A 188 36.98 -7.43 -41.36
C LEU A 188 36.66 -6.67 -40.06
N TYR A 189 37.67 -6.45 -39.21
CA TYR A 189 37.53 -5.86 -37.88
C TYR A 189 36.74 -4.54 -37.85
N PRO A 190 36.94 -3.57 -38.77
CA PRO A 190 36.14 -2.34 -38.78
C PRO A 190 34.64 -2.60 -38.96
N LYS A 191 34.26 -3.59 -39.77
CA LYS A 191 32.84 -3.98 -39.94
C LYS A 191 32.28 -4.63 -38.68
N VAL A 192 33.08 -5.47 -38.00
CA VAL A 192 32.71 -6.08 -36.71
C VAL A 192 32.47 -5.01 -35.66
N ALA A 193 33.42 -4.09 -35.47
CA ALA A 193 33.32 -3.03 -34.48
C ALA A 193 32.12 -2.10 -34.74
N LYS A 194 31.85 -1.78 -36.01
CA LYS A 194 30.66 -1.01 -36.39
C LYS A 194 29.38 -1.78 -36.07
N ALA A 195 29.30 -3.06 -36.40
CA ALA A 195 28.15 -3.90 -36.11
C ALA A 195 27.86 -4.00 -34.60
N GLU A 196 28.91 -4.16 -33.79
CA GLU A 196 28.82 -4.20 -32.33
C GLU A 196 28.35 -2.86 -31.75
N SER A 197 28.87 -1.73 -32.27
CA SER A 197 28.46 -0.40 -31.81
C SER A 197 26.99 -0.12 -32.12
N GLU A 198 26.51 -0.45 -33.32
CA GLU A 198 25.11 -0.23 -33.68
C GLU A 198 24.17 -1.14 -32.88
N LEU A 199 24.54 -2.41 -32.64
CA LEU A 199 23.77 -3.29 -31.76
C LEU A 199 23.63 -2.70 -30.36
N SER A 200 24.74 -2.21 -29.78
CA SER A 200 24.73 -1.61 -28.44
C SER A 200 23.86 -0.35 -28.37
N LYS A 201 23.90 0.50 -29.41
CA LYS A 201 23.02 1.67 -29.51
C LYS A 201 21.55 1.28 -29.61
N GLU A 202 21.23 0.25 -30.38
CA GLU A 202 19.85 -0.22 -30.53
C GLU A 202 19.32 -0.82 -29.23
N GLU A 203 20.10 -1.65 -28.53
CA GLU A 203 19.75 -2.17 -27.21
C GLU A 203 19.52 -1.02 -26.20
N ALA A 204 20.39 0.00 -26.21
CA ALA A 204 20.22 1.18 -25.35
C ALA A 204 18.95 1.98 -25.67
N ARG A 205 18.62 2.16 -26.96
CA ARG A 205 17.39 2.83 -27.40
C ARG A 205 16.15 2.04 -27.01
N GLU A 206 16.17 0.73 -27.16
CA GLU A 206 15.05 -0.13 -26.78
C GLU A 206 14.80 -0.04 -25.27
N ASN A 207 15.86 -0.10 -24.46
CA ASN A 207 15.77 0.05 -23.00
C ASN A 207 15.24 1.43 -22.60
N LEU A 208 15.73 2.50 -23.24
CA LEU A 208 15.24 3.85 -23.00
C LEU A 208 13.75 3.99 -23.36
N THR A 209 13.33 3.41 -24.48
CA THR A 209 11.94 3.43 -24.92
C THR A 209 11.02 2.70 -23.94
N LYS A 210 11.44 1.54 -23.43
CA LYS A 210 10.71 0.78 -22.39
C LYS A 210 10.57 1.61 -21.11
N LYS A 211 11.66 2.25 -20.67
CA LYS A 211 11.66 3.12 -19.48
C LYS A 211 10.71 4.31 -19.65
N LEU A 212 10.76 4.97 -20.80
CA LEU A 212 9.88 6.11 -21.10
C LEU A 212 8.40 5.70 -21.16
N ALA A 213 8.09 4.55 -21.75
CA ALA A 213 6.73 4.04 -21.80
C ALA A 213 6.19 3.73 -20.39
N GLN A 214 7.02 3.14 -19.53
CA GLN A 214 6.68 2.87 -18.14
C GLN A 214 6.44 4.17 -17.36
N GLU A 215 7.34 5.14 -17.48
CA GLU A 215 7.22 6.46 -16.84
C GLU A 215 5.96 7.20 -17.30
N THR A 216 5.65 7.14 -18.60
CA THR A 216 4.43 7.74 -19.16
C THR A 216 3.16 7.08 -18.63
N ALA A 217 3.12 5.75 -18.57
CA ALA A 217 1.99 5.00 -18.02
C ALA A 217 1.73 5.39 -16.56
N TYR A 218 2.81 5.52 -15.78
CA TYR A 218 2.74 5.90 -14.38
C TYR A 218 2.30 7.35 -14.18
N ALA A 219 2.86 8.30 -14.92
CA ALA A 219 2.45 9.71 -14.86
C ALA A 219 0.95 9.88 -15.18
N ASN A 220 0.41 9.08 -16.08
CA ASN A 220 -1.02 9.05 -16.37
C ASN A 220 -1.84 8.48 -15.20
N MET A 221 -1.33 7.46 -14.49
CA MET A 221 -1.97 6.92 -13.29
C MET A 221 -1.97 7.93 -12.15
N THR A 222 -0.83 8.58 -11.87
CA THR A 222 -0.72 9.64 -10.86
C THR A 222 -1.68 10.80 -11.14
N ARG A 223 -1.84 11.20 -12.41
CA ARG A 223 -2.79 12.26 -12.79
C ARG A 223 -4.23 11.86 -12.48
N LYS A 224 -4.63 10.62 -12.79
CA LYS A 224 -5.97 10.10 -12.48
C LYS A 224 -6.22 10.09 -10.97
N LEU A 225 -5.27 9.59 -10.19
CA LEU A 225 -5.35 9.60 -8.73
C LEU A 225 -5.48 11.02 -8.18
N SER A 226 -4.68 11.96 -8.68
CA SER A 226 -4.76 13.36 -8.26
C SER A 226 -6.14 13.98 -8.53
N THR A 227 -6.78 13.65 -9.65
CA THR A 227 -8.14 14.13 -9.94
C THR A 227 -9.21 13.52 -9.02
N GLU A 228 -9.06 12.25 -8.66
CA GLU A 228 -9.98 11.57 -7.73
C GLU A 228 -9.83 12.11 -6.31
N VAL A 229 -8.59 12.28 -5.82
CA VAL A 229 -8.31 12.91 -4.51
C VAL A 229 -8.87 14.33 -4.44
N GLY A 230 -8.72 15.12 -5.50
CA GLY A 230 -9.32 16.46 -5.57
C GLY A 230 -10.85 16.44 -5.43
N SER A 231 -11.51 15.43 -5.98
CA SER A 231 -12.97 15.25 -5.85
C SER A 231 -13.38 14.89 -4.42
N LEU A 232 -12.61 14.05 -3.74
CA LEU A 232 -12.85 13.70 -2.33
C LEU A 232 -12.67 14.90 -1.39
N ILE A 233 -11.63 15.71 -1.60
CA ILE A 233 -11.41 16.93 -0.80
C ILE A 233 -12.62 17.87 -0.91
N PHE A 234 -13.18 18.01 -2.12
CA PHE A 234 -14.39 18.82 -2.31
C PHE A 234 -15.59 18.28 -1.53
N LEU A 235 -15.84 16.97 -1.59
CA LEU A 235 -16.92 16.33 -0.85
C LEU A 235 -16.72 16.45 0.67
N GLN A 236 -15.49 16.29 1.16
CA GLN A 236 -15.17 16.50 2.58
C GLN A 236 -15.56 17.91 3.04
N SER A 237 -15.23 18.94 2.24
CA SER A 237 -15.63 20.33 2.52
C SER A 237 -17.15 20.50 2.55
N CYS A 238 -17.89 19.84 1.67
CA CYS A 238 -19.36 19.85 1.69
C CYS A 238 -19.94 19.22 2.95
N LEU A 239 -19.38 18.07 3.37
CA LEU A 239 -19.78 17.37 4.59
C LEU A 239 -19.54 18.24 5.83
N SER A 240 -18.37 18.87 5.95
CA SER A 240 -18.08 19.79 7.05
C SER A 240 -19.05 20.96 7.12
N LYS A 241 -19.47 21.52 5.98
CA LYS A 241 -20.50 22.58 5.95
C LYS A 241 -21.86 22.07 6.43
N ALA A 242 -22.25 20.86 6.02
CA ALA A 242 -23.49 20.25 6.48
C ALA A 242 -23.47 20.01 8.00
N ASP A 243 -22.35 19.53 8.53
CA ASP A 243 -22.17 19.26 9.96
C ASP A 243 -22.27 20.54 10.81
N VAL A 244 -21.64 21.63 10.38
CA VAL A 244 -21.79 22.96 11.01
C VAL A 244 -23.25 23.42 10.97
N THR A 245 -23.95 23.19 9.87
CA THR A 245 -25.37 23.57 9.73
C THR A 245 -26.26 22.78 10.67
N LEU A 246 -26.06 21.46 10.77
CA LEU A 246 -26.77 20.58 11.70
C LEU A 246 -26.51 20.98 13.15
N THR A 247 -25.26 21.29 13.48
CA THR A 247 -24.86 21.76 14.82
C THR A 247 -25.56 23.07 15.17
N ASN A 248 -25.58 24.04 14.25
CA ASN A 248 -26.28 25.31 14.44
C ASN A 248 -27.80 25.12 14.62
N LEU A 249 -28.40 24.23 13.83
CA LEU A 249 -29.82 23.89 13.95
C LEU A 249 -30.11 23.26 15.33
N LYS A 250 -29.29 22.29 15.76
CA LYS A 250 -29.40 21.64 17.08
C LYS A 250 -29.33 22.69 18.19
N THR A 251 -28.34 23.58 18.16
CA THR A 251 -28.22 24.67 19.15
C THR A 251 -29.42 25.61 19.14
N THR A 252 -29.93 25.96 17.95
CA THR A 252 -31.12 26.83 17.82
C THR A 252 -32.37 26.15 18.36
N MET A 253 -32.56 24.86 18.10
CA MET A 253 -33.68 24.09 18.64
C MET A 253 -33.62 24.03 20.16
N ILE A 254 -32.44 23.70 20.72
CA ILE A 254 -32.23 23.68 22.17
C ILE A 254 -32.52 25.04 22.80
N ALA A 255 -32.06 26.15 22.20
CA ALA A 255 -32.33 27.49 22.69
C ALA A 255 -33.82 27.88 22.67
N LYS A 256 -34.62 27.28 21.77
CA LYS A 256 -36.08 27.46 21.70
C LYS A 256 -36.84 26.51 22.63
N CYS A 257 -36.23 25.44 23.12
CA CYS A 257 -36.84 24.56 24.10
C CYS A 257 -37.01 25.29 25.44
N ARG A 258 -38.21 25.27 26.01
CA ARG A 258 -38.44 25.84 27.35
C ARG A 258 -37.71 25.00 28.40
N LYS A 259 -37.20 25.64 29.46
CA LYS A 259 -36.70 24.92 30.64
C LYS A 259 -37.86 24.15 31.30
N LEU A 260 -37.64 22.86 31.55
CA LEU A 260 -38.59 21.99 32.27
C LEU A 260 -38.78 22.51 33.71
N SER A 261 -40.03 22.61 34.15
CA SER A 261 -40.33 22.90 35.55
C SER A 261 -39.93 21.71 36.46
N PRO A 262 -39.74 21.91 37.77
CA PRO A 262 -39.40 20.82 38.69
C PRO A 262 -40.38 19.64 38.63
N ARG A 263 -41.68 19.91 38.48
CA ARG A 263 -42.71 18.88 38.36
C ARG A 263 -42.60 18.08 37.06
N GLU A 264 -42.22 18.73 35.96
CA GLU A 264 -42.04 18.05 34.67
C GLU A 264 -40.75 17.24 34.63
N LYS A 265 -39.68 17.71 35.29
CA LYS A 265 -38.46 16.93 35.50
C LYS A 265 -38.77 15.63 36.26
N LEU A 266 -39.60 15.70 37.30
CA LEU A 266 -40.05 14.52 38.06
C LEU A 266 -40.88 13.55 37.21
N LEU A 267 -41.82 14.06 36.43
CA LEU A 267 -42.61 13.22 35.52
C LEU A 267 -41.74 12.57 34.45
N LEU A 268 -40.79 13.32 33.89
CA LEU A 268 -39.85 12.79 32.90
C LEU A 268 -38.97 11.68 33.51
N ALA A 269 -38.45 11.87 34.72
CA ALA A 269 -37.69 10.84 35.42
C ALA A 269 -38.52 9.56 35.63
N ALA A 270 -39.80 9.70 35.99
CA ALA A 270 -40.72 8.56 36.15
C ALA A 270 -41.12 7.87 34.84
N GLU A 271 -41.04 8.56 33.70
CA GLU A 271 -41.27 7.95 32.38
C GLU A 271 -39.99 7.31 31.81
N ILE A 272 -38.82 7.85 32.12
CA ILE A 272 -37.51 7.27 31.72
C ILE A 272 -37.35 5.85 32.28
N THR A 273 -37.82 5.60 33.51
CA THR A 273 -37.78 4.26 34.13
C THR A 273 -38.70 3.24 33.44
N LYS A 274 -39.61 3.70 32.57
CA LYS A 274 -40.52 2.85 31.79
C LYS A 274 -40.00 2.59 30.37
N LEU A 275 -38.85 3.17 29.99
CA LEU A 275 -38.26 2.95 28.67
C LEU A 275 -37.76 1.51 28.54
N THR A 276 -37.80 0.99 27.31
CA THR A 276 -37.12 -0.26 26.99
C THR A 276 -35.60 -0.09 27.12
N PRO A 277 -34.85 -1.18 27.38
CA PRO A 277 -33.39 -1.11 27.52
C PRO A 277 -32.69 -0.41 26.33
N ASP A 278 -33.15 -0.66 25.10
CA ASP A 278 -32.58 -0.04 23.89
C ASP A 278 -32.84 1.48 23.84
N ASN A 279 -34.05 1.92 24.19
CA ASN A 279 -34.39 3.34 24.20
C ASN A 279 -33.71 4.08 25.35
N LEU A 280 -33.54 3.41 26.49
CA LEU A 280 -32.77 3.94 27.61
C LEU A 280 -31.29 4.11 27.24
N ARG A 281 -30.69 3.11 26.58
CA ARG A 281 -29.32 3.18 26.07
C ARG A 281 -29.16 4.36 25.10
N ASN A 282 -30.04 4.50 24.12
CA ASN A 282 -30.00 5.63 23.18
C ASN A 282 -30.12 6.98 23.89
N ALA A 283 -31.01 7.10 24.89
CA ALA A 283 -31.17 8.34 25.66
C ALA A 283 -29.91 8.68 26.49
N LEU A 284 -29.24 7.67 27.04
CA LEU A 284 -28.00 7.84 27.82
C LEU A 284 -26.80 8.20 26.93
N GLU A 285 -26.72 7.61 25.74
CA GLU A 285 -25.74 8.00 24.71
C GLU A 285 -25.92 9.48 24.33
N MET A 286 -27.17 9.92 24.11
CA MET A 286 -27.48 11.34 23.85
C MET A 286 -27.08 12.26 25.02
N LEU A 287 -27.17 11.80 26.27
CA LEU A 287 -26.75 12.59 27.43
C LEU A 287 -25.23 12.70 27.53
N ASN A 288 -24.51 11.61 27.27
CA ASN A 288 -23.04 11.58 27.25
C ASN A 288 -22.48 12.51 26.15
N GLU A 289 -23.05 12.49 24.95
CA GLU A 289 -22.65 13.37 23.84
C GLU A 289 -22.79 14.87 24.18
N ASN A 290 -23.75 15.24 25.04
CA ASN A 290 -24.02 16.63 25.39
C ASN A 290 -23.44 17.04 26.76
N ASN A 291 -22.91 16.10 27.55
CA ASN A 291 -22.28 16.35 28.85
C ASN A 291 -21.06 15.43 29.04
N PRO A 292 -19.85 15.87 28.69
CA PRO A 292 -18.63 15.05 28.76
C PRO A 292 -18.27 14.55 30.17
N ASN A 293 -18.84 15.16 31.22
CA ASN A 293 -18.64 14.74 32.62
C ASN A 293 -19.60 13.62 33.05
N PHE A 294 -20.56 13.25 32.20
CA PHE A 294 -21.50 12.16 32.45
C PHE A 294 -20.89 10.83 31.95
N GLN A 295 -20.33 10.04 32.86
CA GLN A 295 -19.83 8.70 32.54
C GLN A 295 -20.83 7.63 32.95
N TYR A 296 -21.09 6.71 32.02
CA TYR A 296 -21.97 5.56 32.22
C TYR A 296 -21.35 4.33 31.55
N SER A 297 -21.37 3.19 32.23
CA SER A 297 -20.86 1.92 31.70
C SER A 297 -22.00 1.12 31.08
N ALA A 298 -21.90 0.83 29.78
CA ALA A 298 -22.95 0.16 29.01
C ALA A 298 -23.24 -1.29 29.42
N ASP A 299 -22.38 -1.89 30.26
CA ASP A 299 -22.40 -3.31 30.57
C ASP A 299 -23.26 -3.70 31.78
N ASN A 300 -23.69 -2.75 32.64
CA ASN A 300 -24.37 -3.06 33.90
C ASN A 300 -25.56 -2.15 34.22
N VAL A 301 -26.47 -1.88 33.29
CA VAL A 301 -27.61 -1.02 33.61
C VAL A 301 -28.91 -1.77 33.54
N THR A 302 -29.36 -2.11 34.74
CA THR A 302 -30.73 -2.47 35.01
C THR A 302 -31.51 -1.19 35.30
N THR A 303 -32.82 -1.21 35.09
CA THR A 303 -33.75 -0.12 35.43
C THR A 303 -33.70 0.31 36.90
N GLU A 304 -32.99 -0.43 37.74
CA GLU A 304 -32.83 -0.18 39.18
C GLU A 304 -31.73 0.86 39.48
N ASP A 305 -30.76 1.08 38.60
CA ASP A 305 -29.62 1.99 38.84
C ASP A 305 -29.96 3.48 38.62
N VAL A 306 -31.12 3.81 38.04
CA VAL A 306 -31.60 5.19 37.82
C VAL A 306 -32.52 5.66 38.96
N THR A 307 -32.40 5.08 40.15
CA THR A 307 -33.25 5.40 41.30
C THR A 307 -32.64 6.51 42.18
N LEU A 308 -32.77 7.76 41.72
CA LEU A 308 -32.66 8.96 42.58
C LEU A 308 -33.70 8.99 43.73
N ASP A 309 -34.58 7.97 43.83
CA ASP A 309 -35.70 7.87 44.76
C ASP A 309 -35.46 6.87 45.92
N LEU A 310 -34.45 5.98 45.84
CA LEU A 310 -34.24 4.96 46.87
C LEU A 310 -33.75 5.55 48.20
N ASP A 311 -32.85 6.54 48.19
CA ASP A 311 -32.32 7.12 49.43
C ASP A 311 -33.35 8.03 50.13
N TYR A 312 -34.11 8.81 49.37
CA TYR A 312 -35.08 9.75 49.95
C TYR A 312 -36.32 9.04 50.50
N GLN A 313 -36.93 8.12 49.73
CA GLN A 313 -38.09 7.35 50.22
C GLN A 313 -37.71 6.17 51.10
N GLY A 314 -36.53 5.57 50.91
CA GLY A 314 -36.07 4.40 51.66
C GLY A 314 -35.38 4.72 52.99
N MET A 315 -34.69 5.87 53.10
CA MET A 315 -33.91 6.20 54.31
C MET A 315 -34.44 7.46 55.02
N PHE A 316 -34.68 8.54 54.29
CA PHE A 316 -35.06 9.82 54.90
C PHE A 316 -36.51 9.83 55.46
N VAL A 317 -37.49 9.41 54.65
CA VAL A 317 -38.90 9.37 55.09
C VAL A 317 -39.13 8.39 56.25
N PRO A 318 -38.58 7.15 56.24
CA PRO A 318 -38.71 6.23 57.36
C PRO A 318 -38.03 6.73 58.64
N ALA A 319 -36.89 7.43 58.52
CA ALA A 319 -36.25 8.05 59.67
C ALA A 319 -37.15 9.08 60.36
N ILE A 320 -37.94 9.87 59.60
CA ILE A 320 -38.94 10.80 60.17
C ILE A 320 -40.07 10.02 60.84
N LYS A 321 -40.57 8.95 60.22
CA LYS A 321 -41.62 8.09 60.80
C LYS A 321 -41.20 7.40 62.10
N GLY A 322 -39.90 7.20 62.31
CA GLY A 322 -39.35 6.68 63.56
C GLY A 322 -39.23 7.70 64.70
N ARG A 323 -39.57 8.98 64.49
CA ARG A 323 -39.51 10.05 65.51
C ARG A 323 -40.84 10.24 66.25
N THR A 324 -40.87 11.19 67.18
CA THR A 324 -42.07 11.50 67.98
C THR A 324 -43.21 12.02 67.10
N GLU A 325 -44.46 11.86 67.54
CA GLU A 325 -45.65 12.31 66.79
C GLU A 325 -45.62 13.81 66.42
N GLU A 326 -45.05 14.64 67.29
CA GLU A 326 -44.89 16.08 67.05
C GLU A 326 -43.92 16.36 65.89
N GLN A 327 -42.79 15.65 65.83
CA GLN A 327 -41.84 15.76 64.72
C GLN A 327 -42.42 15.20 63.43
N GLN A 328 -43.18 14.10 63.51
CA GLN A 328 -43.88 13.55 62.35
C GLN A 328 -44.89 14.56 61.79
N LYS A 329 -45.75 15.16 62.63
CA LYS A 329 -46.73 16.18 62.18
C LYS A 329 -46.06 17.37 61.51
N LYS A 330 -44.90 17.80 62.00
CA LYS A 330 -44.17 18.95 61.44
C LYS A 330 -43.50 18.62 60.10
N TRP A 331 -42.82 17.47 60.00
CA TRP A 331 -41.90 17.21 58.90
C TRP A 331 -42.38 16.18 57.89
N LEU A 332 -43.21 15.22 58.28
CA LEU A 332 -43.56 14.09 57.42
C LEU A 332 -44.37 14.53 56.18
N TYR A 333 -45.31 15.46 56.33
CA TYR A 333 -46.08 15.98 55.20
C TYR A 333 -45.18 16.73 54.21
N LEU A 334 -44.30 17.60 54.71
CA LEU A 334 -43.36 18.37 53.90
C LEU A 334 -42.39 17.42 53.17
N ALA A 335 -41.89 16.39 53.87
CA ALA A 335 -41.00 15.40 53.29
C ALA A 335 -41.70 14.57 52.19
N LEU A 336 -42.92 14.08 52.43
CA LEU A 336 -43.71 13.32 51.45
C LEU A 336 -44.12 14.14 50.22
N LYS A 337 -44.21 15.48 50.37
CA LYS A 337 -44.42 16.41 49.25
C LYS A 337 -43.12 16.94 48.64
N MET A 338 -41.97 16.47 49.10
CA MET A 338 -40.63 16.92 48.71
C MET A 338 -40.44 18.44 48.82
N GLN A 339 -41.12 19.07 49.78
CA GLN A 339 -41.00 20.51 50.07
C GLN A 339 -39.80 20.82 50.96
N ILE A 340 -39.14 19.78 51.46
CA ILE A 340 -37.86 19.83 52.15
C ILE A 340 -36.96 18.75 51.55
N ILE A 341 -35.66 19.00 51.51
CA ILE A 341 -34.64 17.99 51.23
C ILE A 341 -33.92 17.77 52.55
N GLY A 342 -33.63 16.52 52.90
CA GLY A 342 -32.86 16.25 54.10
C GLY A 342 -31.89 15.09 53.90
N CYS A 343 -30.93 15.04 54.81
CA CYS A 343 -29.88 14.05 54.84
C CYS A 343 -30.18 13.00 55.92
N TYR A 344 -29.90 11.74 55.60
CA TYR A 344 -29.89 10.66 56.58
C TYR A 344 -28.45 10.37 57.00
N VAL A 345 -28.19 10.34 58.30
CA VAL A 345 -26.89 9.98 58.85
C VAL A 345 -27.09 8.87 59.89
N GLN A 346 -26.36 7.78 59.75
CA GLN A 346 -26.31 6.67 60.69
C GLN A 346 -24.91 6.57 61.27
N THR A 347 -24.82 6.36 62.59
CA THR A 347 -23.54 6.10 63.27
C THR A 347 -23.63 4.77 64.00
N GLU A 348 -22.52 4.04 64.04
CA GLU A 348 -22.45 2.75 64.73
C GLU A 348 -22.55 2.90 66.26
N LEU A 349 -23.19 1.93 66.90
CA LEU A 349 -23.33 1.86 68.36
C LEU A 349 -21.95 1.61 69.00
N GLY A 350 -21.37 2.65 69.60
CA GLY A 350 -20.08 2.56 70.30
C GLY A 350 -19.09 3.69 69.98
N HIS A 351 -19.41 4.56 69.02
CA HIS A 351 -18.63 5.77 68.75
C HIS A 351 -19.48 6.98 69.12
N GLY A 352 -19.05 7.73 70.14
CA GLY A 352 -19.74 8.89 70.71
C GLY A 352 -19.79 10.09 69.77
N SER A 353 -20.41 9.93 68.60
CA SER A 353 -20.62 10.97 67.62
C SER A 353 -21.87 11.76 67.99
N ASN A 354 -21.69 13.01 68.40
CA ASN A 354 -22.81 13.92 68.63
C ASN A 354 -23.35 14.42 67.28
N VAL A 355 -24.10 13.57 66.59
CA VAL A 355 -24.73 13.87 65.28
C VAL A 355 -25.66 15.10 65.39
N GLN A 356 -26.23 15.33 66.57
CA GLN A 356 -27.09 16.48 66.85
C GLN A 356 -26.36 17.83 66.76
N ARG A 357 -25.02 17.83 66.82
CA ARG A 357 -24.17 19.04 66.70
C ARG A 357 -23.68 19.31 65.27
N LEU A 358 -23.95 18.41 64.32
CA LEU A 358 -23.69 18.62 62.89
C LEU A 358 -24.81 19.48 62.29
N GLU A 359 -24.96 20.71 62.78
CA GLU A 359 -25.82 21.69 62.12
C GLU A 359 -25.05 22.26 60.93
N THR A 360 -25.44 21.88 59.71
CA THR A 360 -24.97 22.52 58.47
C THR A 360 -26.18 23.03 57.73
N THR A 361 -26.20 24.32 57.41
CA THR A 361 -27.27 24.94 56.61
C THR A 361 -26.75 25.09 55.20
N VAL A 362 -27.49 24.56 54.23
CA VAL A 362 -27.27 24.80 52.80
C VAL A 362 -28.42 25.65 52.28
N THR A 363 -28.11 26.74 51.61
CA THR A 363 -29.11 27.65 51.02
C THR A 363 -29.07 27.57 49.50
N PHE A 364 -30.23 27.42 48.86
CA PHE A 364 -30.35 27.43 47.41
C PHE A 364 -30.68 28.85 46.91
N ASP A 365 -29.91 29.38 45.96
CA ASP A 365 -30.21 30.64 45.29
C ASP A 365 -30.95 30.39 43.96
N PRO A 366 -32.25 30.75 43.84
CA PRO A 366 -33.04 30.54 42.63
C PRO A 366 -32.57 31.35 41.41
N LYS A 367 -31.74 32.38 41.61
CA LYS A 367 -31.25 33.24 40.52
C LYS A 367 -30.03 32.63 39.83
N THR A 368 -29.18 31.95 40.59
CA THR A 368 -27.94 31.36 40.08
C THR A 368 -28.04 29.85 39.86
N ASP A 369 -29.05 29.19 40.43
CA ASP A 369 -29.24 27.73 40.38
C ASP A 369 -28.11 26.96 41.11
N GLU A 370 -27.55 27.57 42.17
CA GLU A 370 -26.44 27.04 42.97
C GLU A 370 -26.80 26.91 44.48
N PHE A 371 -26.06 26.05 45.19
CA PHE A 371 -26.15 25.85 46.65
C PHE A 371 -24.94 26.45 47.36
N SER A 372 -25.15 27.18 48.47
CA SER A 372 -24.10 27.79 49.30
C SER A 372 -24.14 27.35 50.75
#